data_AF-A0A9E2IF67-F1
#
_entry.id   AF-A0A9E2IF67-F1
#
_cell.length_a   1.000
_cell.length_b   1.000
_cell.length_c   1.000
_cell.angle_alpha   90.00
_cell.angle_beta   90.00
_cell.angle_gamma   90.00
#
_symmetry.space_group_name_H-M   'P 1'
#
loop_
_entity.id
_entity.type
_entity.pdbx_description
1 polymer ?
#
loop_
_entity_poly.entity_id
_entity_poly.type
_entity_poly.pdbx_seq_one_letter_code
_entity_poly.pdbx_strand_id
1 'polypeptide(L)'
;MKTKQKTPKPLIGIIGGNGKMGMWFKKFFENLGFEILISGTRTTLTNIELAKKADIVIVSVPIQKTIEVIKEVRKNVKKNALL
;
A
#
# COMPACT_ATOMS: atom_id res chain seq x y z
N MET A 1 -7.47 35.99 5.06
CA MET A 1 -7.85 34.56 5.07
C MET A 1 -6.64 33.75 4.63
N LYS A 2 -6.03 32.93 5.51
CA LYS A 2 -4.91 32.05 5.12
C LYS A 2 -5.49 30.86 4.35
N THR A 3 -5.09 30.69 3.10
CA THR A 3 -5.41 29.51 2.30
C THR A 3 -4.87 28.27 3.01
N LYS A 4 -5.73 27.30 3.36
CA LYS A 4 -5.27 25.99 3.84
C LYS A 4 -4.45 25.36 2.72
N GLN A 5 -3.12 25.32 2.85
CA GLN A 5 -2.27 24.53 1.96
C GLN A 5 -2.74 23.08 2.03
N LYS A 6 -3.17 22.54 0.89
CA LYS A 6 -3.64 21.16 0.77
C LYS A 6 -2.40 20.28 0.78
N THR A 7 -2.13 19.59 1.88
CA THR A 7 -1.04 18.59 1.93
C THR A 7 -1.29 17.54 0.84
N PRO A 8 -0.25 17.10 0.11
CA PRO A 8 -0.41 16.03 -0.88
C PRO A 8 -0.97 14.78 -0.19
N LYS A 9 -1.88 14.08 -0.86
CA LYS A 9 -2.46 12.83 -0.33
C LYS A 9 -1.35 11.77 -0.24
N PRO A 10 -1.34 10.92 0.79
CA PRO A 10 -0.39 9.82 0.89
C PRO A 10 -0.55 8.83 -0.26
N LEU A 11 0.56 8.28 -0.73
CA LEU A 11 0.57 7.16 -1.67
C LEU A 11 0.28 5.85 -0.92
N ILE A 12 -0.76 5.12 -1.35
CA ILE A 12 -1.16 3.87 -0.69
C ILE A 12 -0.64 2.69 -1.50
N GLY A 13 0.11 1.80 -0.86
CA GLY A 13 0.56 0.54 -1.44
C GLY A 13 -0.23 -0.63 -0.87
N ILE A 14 -0.77 -1.51 -1.71
CA ILE A 14 -1.53 -2.70 -1.31
C ILE A 14 -0.76 -3.96 -1.72
N ILE A 15 -0.24 -4.70 -0.74
CA ILE A 15 0.35 -6.02 -0.94
C ILE A 15 -0.78 -7.06 -0.93
N GLY A 16 -0.83 -7.92 -1.95
CA GLY A 16 -1.98 -8.80 -2.20
C GLY A 16 -3.14 -8.10 -2.91
N GLY A 17 -2.85 -7.01 -3.65
CA GLY A 17 -3.85 -6.18 -4.34
C GLY A 17 -4.71 -6.91 -5.38
N ASN A 18 -4.26 -8.07 -5.88
CA ASN A 18 -5.01 -8.90 -6.81
C ASN A 18 -6.07 -9.81 -6.14
N GLY A 19 -6.09 -9.90 -4.80
CA GLY A 19 -7.08 -10.65 -4.04
C GLY A 19 -8.41 -9.90 -3.87
N LYS A 20 -9.45 -10.57 -3.37
CA LYS A 20 -10.78 -9.96 -3.17
C LYS A 20 -10.71 -8.69 -2.30
N MET A 21 -10.10 -8.81 -1.13
CA MET A 21 -9.95 -7.69 -0.18
C MET A 21 -9.00 -6.60 -0.72
N GLY A 22 -7.87 -6.99 -1.32
CA GLY A 22 -6.92 -6.03 -1.88
C GLY A 22 -7.54 -5.20 -3.02
N MET A 23 -8.32 -5.84 -3.89
CA MET A 23 -9.05 -5.16 -4.97
C MET A 23 -10.17 -4.26 -4.42
N TRP A 24 -10.83 -4.68 -3.34
CA TRP A 24 -11.83 -3.85 -2.67
C TRP A 24 -11.19 -2.57 -2.10
N PHE A 25 -10.08 -2.68 -1.38
CA PHE A 25 -9.32 -1.52 -0.88
C PHE A 25 -8.86 -0.61 -2.02
N LYS A 26 -8.32 -1.19 -3.11
CA LYS A 26 -7.92 -0.44 -4.30
C LYS A 26 -9.08 0.43 -4.80
N LYS A 27 -10.23 -0.17 -5.08
CA LYS A 27 -11.42 0.56 -5.57
C LYS A 27 -11.90 1.62 -4.57
N PHE A 28 -11.94 1.28 -3.28
CA PHE A 28 -12.39 2.20 -2.23
C PHE A 28 -11.53 3.47 -2.18
N PHE A 29 -10.19 3.33 -2.12
CA PHE A 29 -9.30 4.47 -2.03
C PHE A 29 -9.11 5.21 -3.35
N GLU A 30 -9.14 4.52 -4.50
CA GLU A 30 -9.19 5.18 -5.82
C GLU A 30 -10.40 6.11 -5.93
N ASN A 31 -11.58 5.67 -5.46
CA ASN A 31 -12.79 6.50 -5.46
C ASN A 31 -12.70 7.72 -4.54
N LEU A 32 -11.87 7.65 -3.50
CA LEU A 32 -11.55 8.80 -2.64
C LEU A 32 -10.43 9.68 -3.23
N GLY A 33 -9.92 9.33 -4.41
CA GLY A 33 -8.91 10.07 -5.16
C GLY A 33 -7.50 9.94 -4.58
N PHE A 34 -7.15 8.80 -3.99
CA PHE A 34 -5.78 8.46 -3.61
C PHE A 34 -5.07 7.76 -4.78
N GLU A 35 -3.75 7.97 -4.87
CA GLU A 35 -2.91 7.16 -5.75
C GLU A 35 -2.61 5.81 -5.09
N ILE A 36 -2.71 4.74 -5.88
CA ILE A 36 -2.55 3.37 -5.40
C ILE A 36 -1.44 2.64 -6.16
N LEU A 37 -0.57 1.96 -5.43
CA LEU A 37 0.31 0.91 -5.93
C LEU A 37 -0.22 -0.45 -5.50
N ILE A 38 -0.10 -1.45 -6.38
CA ILE A 38 -0.44 -2.84 -6.03
C ILE A 38 0.75 -3.75 -6.29
N SER A 39 0.97 -4.70 -5.37
CA SER A 39 1.85 -5.85 -5.58
C SER A 39 1.08 -7.14 -5.30
N GLY A 40 1.46 -8.21 -5.99
CA GLY A 40 0.83 -9.53 -5.91
C GLY A 40 1.44 -10.49 -6.92
N THR A 41 0.84 -11.68 -7.05
CA THR A 41 1.35 -12.75 -7.92
C THR A 41 1.31 -12.43 -9.42
N ARG A 42 0.60 -11.39 -9.82
CA ARG A 42 0.41 -10.97 -11.22
C ARG A 42 0.88 -9.55 -11.49
N THR A 43 1.77 -9.01 -10.66
CA THR A 43 2.33 -7.68 -10.82
C THR A 43 3.83 -7.75 -11.00
N THR A 44 4.38 -6.84 -11.81
CA THR A 44 5.84 -6.67 -11.93
C THR A 44 6.43 -5.98 -10.70
N LEU A 45 5.64 -5.14 -10.02
CA LEU A 45 6.04 -4.47 -8.79
C LEU A 45 6.11 -5.48 -7.63
N THR A 46 7.28 -5.58 -7.00
CA THR A 46 7.50 -6.44 -5.84
C THR A 46 6.97 -5.80 -4.53
N ASN A 47 6.77 -6.61 -3.49
CA ASN A 47 6.36 -6.13 -2.16
C ASN A 47 7.37 -5.11 -1.59
N ILE A 48 8.67 -5.37 -1.78
CA ILE A 48 9.76 -4.52 -1.31
C ILE A 48 9.77 -3.18 -2.05
N GLU A 49 9.65 -3.18 -3.39
CA GLU A 49 9.61 -1.95 -4.17
C GLU A 49 8.39 -1.10 -3.84
N LEU A 50 7.23 -1.74 -3.62
CA LEU A 50 6.03 -1.07 -3.16
C LEU A 50 6.24 -0.42 -1.78
N ALA A 51 6.81 -1.17 -0.83
CA ALA A 51 7.07 -0.67 0.53
C ALA A 51 8.02 0.54 0.57
N LYS A 52 9.02 0.59 -0.33
CA LYS A 52 9.93 1.73 -0.46
C LYS A 52 9.24 3.00 -0.97
N LYS A 53 8.17 2.85 -1.76
CA LYS A 53 7.48 3.95 -2.44
C LYS A 53 6.28 4.47 -1.66
N ALA A 54 5.51 3.60 -1.00
CA ALA A 54 4.27 3.96 -0.35
C ALA A 54 4.46 4.72 0.98
N ASP A 55 3.54 5.62 1.28
CA ASP A 55 3.41 6.28 2.59
C ASP A 55 2.50 5.48 3.54
N ILE A 56 1.59 4.70 2.97
CA ILE A 56 0.74 3.74 3.70
C ILE A 56 0.86 2.39 2.99
N VAL A 57 1.16 1.33 3.72
CA VAL A 57 1.22 -0.04 3.20
C VAL A 57 0.08 -0.85 3.83
N ILE A 58 -0.73 -1.48 3.00
CA ILE A 58 -1.80 -2.39 3.42
C ILE A 58 -1.39 -3.81 3.04
N VAL A 59 -1.32 -4.69 4.03
CA VAL A 59 -1.05 -6.12 3.83
C VAL A 59 -2.37 -6.88 3.74
N SER A 60 -2.79 -7.21 2.52
CA SER A 60 -4.04 -7.93 2.21
C SER A 60 -3.76 -9.29 1.57
N VAL A 61 -3.06 -10.17 2.30
CA VAL A 61 -2.70 -11.53 1.88
C VAL A 61 -3.46 -12.58 2.71
N PRO A 62 -3.49 -13.86 2.30
CA PRO A 62 -4.00 -14.93 3.15
C PRO A 62 -3.30 -14.92 4.52
N ILE A 63 -4.05 -15.19 5.59
CA ILE A 63 -3.56 -15.05 6.97
C ILE A 63 -2.27 -15.85 7.25
N GLN A 64 -2.10 -16.99 6.59
CA GLN A 64 -0.91 -17.84 6.71
C GLN A 64 0.36 -17.17 6.16
N LYS A 65 0.21 -16.16 5.29
CA LYS A 65 1.31 -15.42 4.64
C LYS A 65 1.61 -14.07 5.31
N THR A 66 0.75 -13.59 6.20
CA THR A 66 0.87 -12.24 6.79
C THR A 66 2.22 -12.03 7.49
N ILE A 67 2.65 -12.97 8.34
CA ILE A 67 3.93 -12.83 9.09
C ILE A 67 5.14 -12.86 8.15
N GLU A 68 5.11 -13.71 7.13
CA GLU A 68 6.16 -13.81 6.10
C GLU A 68 6.32 -12.48 5.37
N VAL A 69 5.22 -11.92 4.89
CA VAL A 69 5.20 -10.64 4.15
C VAL A 69 5.64 -9.47 5.03
N ILE A 70 5.16 -9.36 6.28
CA ILE A 70 5.58 -8.28 7.18
C ILE A 70 7.09 -8.34 7.44
N LYS A 71 7.66 -9.54 7.65
CA LYS A 71 9.10 -9.72 7.84
C LYS A 71 9.91 -9.33 6.60
N GLU A 72 9.38 -9.61 5.41
CA GLU A 72 9.98 -9.23 4.12
C GLU A 72 10.07 -7.70 3.97
N VAL A 73 8.98 -6.97 4.27
CA VAL A 73 8.90 -5.53 3.95
C VAL A 73 9.33 -4.59 5.08
N ARG A 74 9.34 -5.01 6.35
CA ARG A 74 9.54 -4.12 7.52
C ARG A 74 10.81 -3.25 7.50
N LYS A 75 11.88 -3.67 6.82
CA LYS A 75 13.13 -2.89 6.71
C LYS A 75 13.13 -1.91 5.53
N ASN A 76 12.14 -2.01 4.66
CA ASN A 76 12.05 -1.29 3.40
C ASN A 76 10.93 -0.24 3.41
N VAL A 77 10.04 -0.25 4.39
CA VAL A 77 9.04 0.80 4.59
C VAL A 77 9.72 2.15 4.90
N LYS A 78 9.15 3.24 4.40
CA LYS A 78 9.65 4.58 4.75
C LYS A 78 9.56 4.78 6.26
N LYS A 79 10.49 5.56 6.82
CA LYS A 79 10.58 5.84 8.26
C LYS A 79 9.27 6.38 8.88
N ASN A 80 8.50 7.15 8.11
CA ASN A 80 7.25 7.77 8.54
C ASN A 80 6.01 7.11 7.90
N ALA A 81 6.17 5.93 7.31
CA ALA A 81 5.04 5.22 6.72
C ALA A 81 4.18 4.54 7.79
N LEU A 82 2.89 4.39 7.48
CA LEU A 82 2.01 3.45 8.18
C LEU A 82 2.09 2.08 7.49
N LEU A 83 2.25 1.01 8.26
CA LEU A 83 2.21 -0.38 7.79
C LEU A 83 1.15 -1.16 8.57
#